data_AF-A0A0U1DQH2-F1
#
_entry.id   AF-A0A0U1DQH2-F1
#
_cell.length_a   1.000
_cell.length_b   1.000
_cell.length_c   1.000
_cell.angle_alpha   90.00
_cell.angle_beta   90.00
_cell.angle_gamma   90.00
#
_symmetry.space_group_name_H-M   'P 1'
#
loop_
_entity.id
_entity.type
_entity.pdbx_description
1 polymer ?
#
loop_
_entity_poly.entity_id
_entity_poly.type
_entity_poly.pdbx_seq_one_letter_code
_entity_poly.pdbx_strand_id
1 'polypeptide(L)' 'MEGSWGSESTMVDDADAALALLQAELQPGDVVLVKASNSVGLGALADALLAAAGPAADGDAVR' A
#
# COMPACT_ATOMS: atom_id res chain seq x y z
N MET A 1 -12.39 4.25 -22.28
CA MET A 1 -11.70 4.22 -20.97
C MET A 1 -11.01 5.56 -20.83
N GLU A 2 -11.72 6.58 -20.34
CA GLU A 2 -11.11 7.87 -20.04
C GLU A 2 -10.36 7.76 -18.72
N GLY A 3 -9.06 8.00 -18.78
CA GLY A 3 -8.19 8.00 -17.63
C GLY A 3 -8.40 9.26 -16.80
N SER A 4 -8.88 9.09 -15.58
CA SER A 4 -8.74 10.07 -14.52
C SER A 4 -7.61 9.64 -13.59
N TRP A 5 -6.36 9.74 -14.04
CA TRP A 5 -5.17 9.51 -13.20
C TRP A 5 -4.58 10.84 -12.68
N GLY A 6 -5.37 11.91 -12.71
CA GLY A 6 -4.90 13.29 -12.52
C GLY A 6 -4.98 13.82 -11.09
N SER A 7 -5.71 13.13 -10.20
CA SER A 7 -5.97 13.62 -8.83
C SER A 7 -5.91 12.55 -7.72
N GLU A 8 -5.45 11.32 -7.99
CA GLU A 8 -5.48 10.19 -7.03
C GLU A 8 -4.13 9.85 -6.39
N SER A 9 -3.04 10.57 -6.70
CA SER A 9 -1.72 10.28 -6.15
C SER A 9 -1.24 11.36 -5.18
N THR A 10 -0.80 10.92 -4.00
CA THR A 10 -0.14 11.78 -3.02
C THR A 10 1.37 11.64 -3.16
N MET A 11 2.05 12.75 -3.46
CA MET A 11 3.51 12.80 -3.42
C MET A 11 3.97 12.87 -1.97
N VAL A 12 4.93 12.03 -1.62
CA VAL A 12 5.55 11.96 -0.29
C VAL A 12 7.06 11.98 -0.44
N ASP A 13 7.75 12.44 0.60
CA ASP A 13 9.19 12.68 0.56
C ASP A 13 9.98 11.36 0.50
N ASP A 14 9.55 10.34 1.23
CA ASP A 14 10.21 9.04 1.31
C ASP A 14 9.24 7.89 1.68
N ALA A 15 9.79 6.69 1.86
CA ALA A 15 9.04 5.49 2.19
C ALA A 15 8.44 5.53 3.61
N ASP A 16 9.07 6.22 4.56
CA ASP A 16 8.54 6.32 5.93
C ASP A 16 7.33 7.25 5.96
N ALA A 17 7.39 8.36 5.21
CA ALA A 17 6.24 9.24 5.00
C ALA A 17 5.09 8.51 4.29
N ALA A 18 5.40 7.67 3.29
CA ALA A 18 4.41 6.82 2.64
C ALA A 18 3.74 5.84 3.63
N LEU A 19 4.54 5.19 4.47
CA LEU A 19 4.06 4.25 5.48
C LEU A 19 3.12 4.92 6.47
N ALA A 20 3.50 6.09 6.99
CA ALA A 20 2.69 6.85 7.94
C ALA A 20 1.34 7.25 7.35
N LEU A 21 1.33 7.69 6.08
CA LEU A 21 0.10 8.02 5.37
C LEU A 21 -0.79 6.78 5.20
N LEU A 22 -0.23 5.67 4.70
CA LEU A 22 -1.00 4.45 4.48
C LEU A 22 -1.56 3.86 5.78
N GLN A 23 -0.82 3.91 6.89
CA GLN A 23 -1.32 3.47 8.19
C GLN A 23 -2.50 4.30 8.71
N ALA A 24 -2.59 5.57 8.32
CA ALA A 24 -3.71 6.43 8.69
C ALA A 24 -4.96 6.19 7.84
N GLU A 25 -4.79 5.73 6.59
CA GLU A 25 -5.88 5.58 5.63
C GLU A 25 -6.42 4.16 5.54
N LEU A 26 -5.56 3.14 5.62
CA LEU A 26 -5.94 1.74 5.40
C LEU A 26 -6.84 1.19 6.50
N GLN A 27 -7.81 0.39 6.08
CA GLN A 27 -8.73 -0.35 6.92
C GLN A 27 -8.57 -1.87 6.72
N PRO A 28 -9.03 -2.69 7.69
CA PRO A 28 -9.04 -4.14 7.52
C PRO A 28 -9.83 -4.57 6.27
N GLY A 29 -9.20 -5.40 5.43
CA GLY A 29 -9.78 -5.87 4.17
C GLY A 29 -9.34 -5.09 2.92
N ASP A 30 -8.65 -3.96 3.08
CA ASP A 30 -8.10 -3.21 1.97
C ASP A 30 -6.96 -3.98 1.27
N VAL A 31 -6.81 -3.74 -0.03
CA VAL A 31 -5.75 -4.33 -0.86
C VAL A 31 -4.80 -3.25 -1.34
N VAL A 32 -3.51 -3.42 -1.07
CA VAL A 32 -2.46 -2.48 -1.47
C VAL A 32 -1.58 -3.10 -2.55
N LEU A 33 -1.41 -2.40 -3.68
CA LEU A 33 -0.44 -2.76 -4.71
C LEU A 33 0.83 -1.92 -4.58
N VAL A 34 1.92 -2.53 -4.13
CA VAL A 34 3.24 -1.89 -4.14
C VAL A 34 3.94 -2.19 -5.47
N LYS A 35 4.34 -1.13 -6.18
CA LYS A 35 5.06 -1.25 -7.46
C LYS A 35 6.32 -0.40 -7.44
N ALA A 36 7.46 -1.05 -7.63
CA ALA A 36 8.76 -0.40 -7.77
C ALA A 36 9.67 -1.21 -8.71
N SER A 37 10.69 -0.56 -9.29
CA SER A 37 11.84 -1.30 -9.79
C SER A 37 12.71 -1.74 -8.61
N ASN A 38 13.47 -2.82 -8.79
CA ASN A 38 14.26 -3.42 -7.70
C ASN A 38 15.26 -2.43 -7.05
N SER A 39 15.73 -1.44 -7.81
CA SER A 39 16.68 -0.42 -7.33
C SER A 39 16.03 0.68 -6.48
N VAL A 40 14.70 0.81 -6.48
CA VAL A 40 13.99 1.88 -5.75
C VAL A 40 13.72 1.49 -4.28
N GLY A 41 13.80 0.20 -3.94
CA GLY A 41 13.85 -0.23 -2.54
C GLY A 41 12.52 -0.23 -1.78
N LEU A 42 11.36 -0.12 -2.43
CA LEU A 42 10.04 -0.19 -1.76
C LEU A 42 9.66 -1.57 -1.22
N GLY A 43 10.53 -2.58 -1.34
CA GLY A 43 10.32 -3.88 -0.69
C GLY A 43 10.18 -3.76 0.83
N ALA A 44 11.04 -2.94 1.45
CA ALA A 44 10.98 -2.70 2.90
C ALA A 44 9.66 -2.05 3.35
N LEU A 45 9.07 -1.20 2.49
CA LEU A 45 7.74 -0.61 2.75
C LEU A 45 6.66 -1.70 2.74
N ALA A 46 6.69 -2.60 1.77
CA ALA A 46 5.75 -3.71 1.69
C ALA A 46 5.85 -4.63 2.93
N ASP A 47 7.08 -4.94 3.36
CA ASP A 47 7.33 -5.74 4.56
C ASP A 47 6.76 -5.07 5.82
N ALA A 48 6.92 -3.74 5.95
CA ALA A 48 6.39 -2.98 7.08
C ALA A 48 4.86 -2.96 7.11
N LEU A 49 4.20 -2.83 5.95
CA LEU A 49 2.74 -2.90 5.84
C LEU A 49 2.20 -4.29 6.25
N LEU A 50 2.87 -5.37 5.83
CA LEU A 50 2.50 -6.72 6.21
C LEU A 50 2.67 -6.98 7.72
N ALA A 51 3.75 -6.47 8.32
CA ALA A 51 3.98 -6.57 9.76
C ALA A 51 2.90 -5.84 10.57
N ALA A 52 2.40 -4.70 10.07
CA ALA A 52 1.34 -3.92 10.70
C ALA A 52 -0.06 -4.53 10.55
N ALA A 53 -0.34 -5.21 9.43
CA ALA A 53 -1.66 -5.79 9.15
C ALA A 53 -2.00 -7.02 10.01
N GLY A 54 -1.02 -7.65 10.66
CA GLY A 54 -1.19 -8.91 11.36
C GLY A 54 -1.45 -10.09 10.40
N PRO A 55 -1.68 -11.32 10.89
CA PRO A 55 -2.02 -12.43 10.01
C PRO A 55 -3.32 -12.08 9.28
N ALA A 56 -3.27 -12.11 7.95
CA ALA A 56 -4.46 -11.92 7.12
C ALA A 56 -5.51 -12.92 7.59
N ALA A 57 -6.65 -12.42 8.08
CA ALA A 57 -7.82 -13.26 8.24
C ALA A 57 -8.07 -13.88 6.86
N ASP A 58 -8.10 -15.21 6.79
CA ASP A 58 -8.27 -15.95 5.55
C ASP A 58 -9.34 -15.25 4.72
N GLY A 59 -8.91 -14.70 3.58
CA GLY A 59 -9.77 -13.89 2.75
C GLY A 59 -11.05 -14.67 2.52
N ASP A 60 -12.19 -14.04 2.79
CA ASP A 60 -13.45 -14.48 2.20
C ASP A 60 -13.24 -14.37 0.69
N ALA A 61 -12.66 -15.43 0.13
CA ALA A 61 -12.52 -15.65 -1.27
C ALA A 61 -13.95 -15.75 -1.74
N VAL A 62 -14.46 -14.62 -2.23
CA VAL A 62 -15.67 -14.44 -3.03
C VAL A 62 -16.20 -15.80 -3.48
N ARG A 63 -17.25 -16.25 -2.78
CA ARG A 63 -18.24 -17.12 -3.38
C ARG A 63 -19.15 -16.30 -4.28
#